data_AF-A0AAV9Y0S6-F1
#
_entry.id   AF-A0AAV9Y0S6-F1
#
_cell.length_a   1.000
_cell.length_b   1.000
_cell.length_c   1.000
_cell.angle_alpha   90.00
_cell.angle_beta   90.00
_cell.angle_gamma   90.00
#
_symmetry.space_group_name_H-M   'P 1'
#
loop_
_entity.id
_entity.type
_entity.pdbx_description
1 polymer ?
#
loop_
_entity_poly.entity_id
_entity_poly.type
_entity_poly.pdbx_seq_one_letter_code
_entity_poly.pdbx_strand_id
1 'polypeptide(L)'
;MLDHSFEENLCTFDKREVVLGVDEAGRGPVLGPMVYACLYYPKENEEMLRKFGVDDSKKLTSSNRDKINVRIRKETDKFGWRIHSISPEYLSCEMQKRRKTNLNEISHIATINLINSVINNGVNVREIYIDTVGPPETYKDKLKQIFPNIGIVVKPRADSLFTSVSGASILAKVKRDDFLLNWWDQPGVDKFDLNGNDMSKYEQGSGYPGDPKTKEFLKLTFNPIFGFPNIVRFSWSTAIDFINKDGYEVIWDSLESGEDNQGKIFFKNPKKKSKFYNKIIN
;
A
#
# COMPACT_ATOMS: atom_id res chain seq x y z
N MET A 1 4.49 9.46 -13.56
CA MET A 1 4.92 9.79 -12.19
C MET A 1 4.14 8.86 -11.25
N LEU A 2 4.85 8.14 -10.36
CA LEU A 2 4.38 7.64 -9.06
C LEU A 2 3.60 6.30 -8.92
N ASP A 3 3.58 5.37 -9.89
CA ASP A 3 2.97 4.03 -9.63
C ASP A 3 3.67 3.27 -8.48
N HIS A 4 5.00 3.45 -8.45
CA HIS A 4 5.87 2.94 -7.41
C HIS A 4 6.83 4.04 -6.96
N SER A 5 7.01 4.18 -5.66
CA SER A 5 8.09 4.98 -5.08
C SER A 5 8.92 4.14 -4.12
N PHE A 6 10.22 4.43 -4.09
CA PHE A 6 11.18 3.75 -3.25
C PHE A 6 11.94 4.77 -2.39
N GLU A 7 12.14 4.43 -1.13
CA GLU A 7 13.08 5.09 -0.23
C GLU A 7 13.98 4.04 0.39
N GLU A 8 15.27 4.31 0.57
CA GLU A 8 16.20 3.30 1.05
C GLU A 8 17.43 3.84 1.74
N ASN A 9 18.00 2.98 2.57
CA ASN A 9 19.39 3.01 3.00
C ASN A 9 19.96 1.60 2.78
N LEU A 10 20.67 1.38 1.69
CA LEU A 10 21.25 0.07 1.36
C LEU A 10 22.68 -0.03 1.89
N CYS A 11 22.81 -0.39 3.16
CA CYS A 11 24.10 -0.66 3.80
C CYS A 11 24.49 -2.14 3.63
N THR A 12 25.76 -2.42 3.30
CA THR A 12 26.27 -3.79 3.07
C THR A 12 26.96 -4.42 4.27
N PHE A 13 27.24 -3.61 5.31
CA PHE A 13 27.85 -4.04 6.57
C PHE A 13 29.14 -4.86 6.44
N ASP A 14 29.95 -4.58 5.42
CA ASP A 14 31.20 -5.30 5.14
C ASP A 14 31.00 -6.83 5.02
N LYS A 15 29.87 -7.26 4.44
CA LYS A 15 29.49 -8.67 4.22
C LYS A 15 29.21 -9.47 5.51
N ARG A 16 29.04 -8.80 6.65
CA ARG A 16 28.53 -9.44 7.88
C ARG A 16 27.14 -10.03 7.63
N GLU A 17 26.86 -11.15 8.28
CA GLU A 17 25.56 -11.79 8.22
C GLU A 17 24.50 -10.87 8.85
N VAL A 18 23.37 -10.72 8.16
CA VAL A 18 22.23 -9.92 8.64
C VAL A 18 20.97 -10.75 8.77
N VAL A 19 20.12 -10.31 9.70
CA VAL A 19 18.71 -10.67 9.73
C VAL A 19 17.91 -9.63 8.96
N LEU A 20 16.87 -10.05 8.24
CA LEU A 20 15.99 -9.18 7.48
C LEU A 20 14.53 -9.41 7.90
N GLY A 21 13.81 -8.35 8.21
CA GLY A 21 12.38 -8.36 8.47
C GLY A 21 11.62 -7.69 7.33
N VAL A 22 10.47 -8.24 6.95
CA VAL A 22 9.54 -7.63 5.98
C VAL A 22 8.15 -7.54 6.60
N ASP A 23 7.52 -6.39 6.41
CA ASP A 23 6.13 -6.16 6.79
C ASP A 23 5.46 -5.16 5.82
N GLU A 24 4.14 -5.03 5.90
CA GLU A 24 3.36 -4.07 5.14
C GLU A 24 2.45 -3.17 5.99
N ALA A 25 2.00 -2.08 5.37
CA ALA A 25 0.94 -1.23 5.88
C ALA A 25 -0.04 -0.87 4.76
N GLY A 26 -1.30 -0.69 5.11
CA GLY A 26 -2.31 -0.24 4.16
C GLY A 26 -2.81 -1.32 3.22
N ARG A 27 -2.78 -2.61 3.60
CA ARG A 27 -3.38 -3.68 2.80
C ARG A 27 -4.92 -3.58 2.70
N GLY A 28 -5.62 -3.29 3.80
CA GLY A 28 -7.09 -3.26 3.86
C GLY A 28 -7.83 -1.96 3.46
N PRO A 29 -7.25 -0.74 3.65
CA PRO A 29 -7.90 0.52 3.31
C PRO A 29 -8.39 0.62 1.85
N VAL A 30 -9.51 1.34 1.67
CA VAL A 30 -9.98 1.78 0.34
C VAL A 30 -9.29 3.07 -0.10
N LEU A 31 -8.66 3.80 0.83
CA LEU A 31 -7.87 5.01 0.53
C LEU A 31 -6.37 4.77 0.69
N GLY A 32 -5.58 5.42 -0.16
CA GLY A 32 -4.13 5.55 -0.05
C GLY A 32 -3.36 4.32 -0.54
N PRO A 33 -2.03 4.30 -0.37
CA PRO A 33 -1.15 3.29 -0.93
C PRO A 33 -1.08 2.03 -0.06
N MET A 34 -0.62 0.94 -0.67
CA MET A 34 -0.11 -0.21 0.05
C MET A 34 1.40 -0.07 0.13
N VAL A 35 1.96 -0.04 1.34
CA VAL A 35 3.39 0.21 1.56
C VAL A 35 4.03 -1.05 2.12
N TYR A 36 5.06 -1.54 1.46
CA TYR A 36 5.93 -2.61 1.94
C TYR A 36 7.23 -2.01 2.45
N ALA A 37 7.79 -2.56 3.51
CA ALA A 37 9.11 -2.18 3.97
C ALA A 37 9.91 -3.41 4.39
N CYS A 38 11.23 -3.32 4.23
CA CYS A 38 12.16 -4.22 4.87
C CYS A 38 13.14 -3.44 5.76
N LEU A 39 13.54 -4.06 6.86
CA LEU A 39 14.58 -3.59 7.76
C LEU A 39 15.55 -4.75 8.02
N TYR A 40 16.84 -4.48 7.90
CA TYR A 40 17.87 -5.49 8.08
C TYR A 40 19.10 -4.93 8.79
N TYR A 41 19.77 -5.79 9.56
CA TYR A 41 20.91 -5.41 10.38
C TYR A 41 21.73 -6.63 10.82
N PRO A 42 23.04 -6.46 11.10
CA PRO A 42 23.84 -7.45 11.81
C PRO A 42 23.27 -7.71 13.21
N LYS A 43 23.28 -8.97 13.67
CA LYS A 43 22.58 -9.38 14.91
C LYS A 43 23.02 -8.59 16.15
N GLU A 44 24.26 -8.11 16.20
CA GLU A 44 24.76 -7.25 17.28
C GLU A 44 24.02 -5.91 17.42
N ASN A 45 23.35 -5.42 16.37
CA ASN A 45 22.59 -4.17 16.41
C ASN A 45 21.15 -4.36 16.92
N GLU A 46 20.71 -5.59 17.17
CA GLU A 46 19.33 -5.88 17.60
C GLU A 46 18.98 -5.17 18.92
N GLU A 47 19.90 -5.15 19.89
CA GLU A 47 19.66 -4.52 21.18
C GLU A 47 19.45 -3.00 21.06
N MET A 48 20.15 -2.35 20.11
CA MET A 48 19.95 -0.93 19.82
C MET A 48 18.53 -0.67 19.30
N LEU A 49 18.03 -1.52 18.40
CA LEU A 49 16.68 -1.41 17.88
C LEU A 49 15.63 -1.61 18.98
N ARG A 50 15.85 -2.54 19.91
CA ARG A 50 15.01 -2.73 21.10
C ARG A 50 15.02 -1.50 22.01
N LYS A 51 16.19 -0.88 22.23
CA LYS A 51 16.32 0.38 22.99
C LYS A 51 15.58 1.56 22.35
N PHE A 52 15.29 1.52 21.05
CA PHE A 52 14.42 2.51 20.41
C PHE A 52 12.95 2.36 20.80
N GLY A 53 12.54 1.20 21.33
CA GLY A 53 11.16 0.93 21.74
C GLY A 53 10.35 0.18 20.68
N VAL A 54 11.01 -0.57 19.79
CA VAL A 54 10.37 -1.26 18.66
C VAL A 54 9.46 -2.42 19.09
N ASP A 55 9.70 -3.07 20.23
CA ASP A 55 8.91 -4.25 20.65
C ASP A 55 7.54 -3.91 21.27
N ASP A 56 7.28 -2.66 21.65
CA ASP A 56 5.99 -2.23 22.26
C ASP A 56 4.89 -1.94 21.21
N SER A 57 5.05 -2.49 19.99
CA SER A 57 4.33 -2.11 18.77
C SER A 57 2.80 -2.20 18.82
N LYS A 58 2.23 -2.98 19.75
CA LYS A 58 0.77 -3.08 19.95
C LYS A 58 0.16 -1.86 20.65
N LYS A 59 0.97 -0.92 21.14
CA LYS A 59 0.53 0.31 21.82
C LYS A 59 1.27 1.58 21.36
N LEU A 60 2.04 1.53 20.27
CA LEU A 60 2.74 2.72 19.81
C LEU A 60 1.78 3.71 19.15
N THR A 61 1.72 4.92 19.71
CA THR A 61 1.05 6.06 19.09
C THR A 61 1.77 6.47 17.80
N SER A 62 1.10 7.21 16.90
CA SER A 62 1.74 7.74 15.67
C SER A 62 3.01 8.53 15.99
N SER A 63 2.97 9.41 17.00
CA SER A 63 4.16 10.18 17.42
C SER A 63 5.34 9.30 17.88
N ASN A 64 5.07 8.18 18.56
CA ASN A 64 6.14 7.27 18.96
C ASN A 64 6.71 6.51 17.76
N ARG A 65 5.85 6.09 16.80
CA ARG A 65 6.30 5.48 15.53
C ARG A 65 7.20 6.44 14.75
N ASP A 66 6.85 7.73 14.68
CA ASP A 66 7.65 8.76 13.99
C ASP A 66 9.02 8.92 14.63
N LYS A 67 9.09 8.99 15.97
CA LYS A 67 10.36 9.09 16.72
C LYS A 67 11.26 7.88 16.43
N ILE A 68 10.70 6.67 16.42
CA ILE A 68 11.44 5.44 16.14
C ILE A 68 11.92 5.43 14.68
N ASN A 69 11.05 5.76 13.73
CA ASN A 69 11.39 5.88 12.31
C ASN A 69 12.58 6.85 12.10
N VAL A 70 12.58 8.02 12.75
CA VAL A 70 13.69 8.96 12.69
C VAL A 70 14.98 8.37 13.25
N ARG A 71 14.93 7.63 14.37
CA ARG A 71 16.11 6.98 14.96
C ARG A 71 16.69 5.91 14.04
N ILE A 72 15.85 5.03 13.51
CA ILE A 72 16.27 3.99 12.54
C ILE A 72 16.95 4.62 11.33
N ARG A 73 16.37 5.69 10.78
CA ARG A 73 16.88 6.38 9.58
C ARG A 73 18.17 7.17 9.82
N LYS A 74 18.47 7.57 11.06
CA LYS A 74 19.70 8.28 11.41
C LYS A 74 20.91 7.35 11.51
N GLU A 75 20.73 6.14 12.01
CA GLU A 75 21.79 5.16 12.21
C GLU A 75 22.08 4.36 10.92
N THR A 76 22.51 5.08 9.87
CA THR A 76 22.67 4.55 8.51
C THR A 76 23.71 3.45 8.37
N ASP A 77 24.70 3.40 9.26
CA ASP A 77 25.73 2.37 9.34
C ASP A 77 25.31 1.16 10.20
N LYS A 78 24.15 1.24 10.87
CA LYS A 78 23.62 0.18 11.75
C LYS A 78 22.40 -0.53 11.18
N PHE A 79 21.56 0.19 10.44
CA PHE A 79 20.31 -0.34 9.91
C PHE A 79 20.16 -0.06 8.42
N GLY A 80 20.04 -1.12 7.63
CA GLY A 80 19.65 -1.04 6.24
C GLY A 80 18.16 -1.21 6.11
N TRP A 81 17.53 -0.48 5.19
CA TRP A 81 16.10 -0.56 4.98
C TRP A 81 15.73 -0.14 3.57
N ARG A 82 14.58 -0.62 3.11
CA ARG A 82 13.97 -0.21 1.84
C ARG A 82 12.46 -0.19 2.00
N ILE A 83 11.82 0.85 1.49
CA ILE A 83 10.37 1.03 1.49
C ILE A 83 9.92 1.05 0.03
N HIS A 84 8.83 0.35 -0.27
CA HIS A 84 8.17 0.32 -1.56
C HIS A 84 6.72 0.73 -1.37
N SER A 85 6.35 1.91 -1.86
CA SER A 85 4.96 2.36 -1.87
C SER A 85 4.32 2.02 -3.21
N ILE A 86 3.18 1.32 -3.16
CA ILE A 86 2.39 0.94 -4.32
C ILE A 86 1.14 1.83 -4.32
N SER A 87 0.98 2.60 -5.39
CA SER A 87 -0.05 3.63 -5.47
C SER A 87 -1.47 3.04 -5.54
N PRO A 88 -2.50 3.75 -5.03
CA PRO A 88 -3.90 3.33 -5.17
C PRO A 88 -4.34 3.18 -6.64
N GLU A 89 -3.79 3.99 -7.54
CA GLU A 89 -4.03 3.93 -8.99
C GLU A 89 -3.47 2.64 -9.58
N TYR A 90 -2.23 2.27 -9.25
CA TYR A 90 -1.61 1.02 -9.68
C TYR A 90 -2.42 -0.18 -9.17
N LEU A 91 -2.81 -0.19 -7.89
CA LEU A 91 -3.64 -1.25 -7.32
C LEU A 91 -4.99 -1.38 -8.02
N SER A 92 -5.60 -0.25 -8.40
CA SER A 92 -6.87 -0.24 -9.14
C SER A 92 -6.68 -0.84 -10.53
N CYS A 93 -5.69 -0.35 -11.28
CA CYS A 93 -5.40 -0.81 -12.63
C CYS A 93 -5.06 -2.30 -12.68
N GLU A 94 -4.15 -2.76 -11.82
CA GLU A 94 -3.70 -4.16 -11.82
C GLU A 94 -4.80 -5.17 -11.47
N MET A 95 -5.70 -4.78 -10.57
CA MET A 95 -6.79 -5.66 -10.13
C MET A 95 -8.01 -5.62 -11.06
N GLN A 96 -8.15 -4.58 -11.89
CA GLN A 96 -9.29 -4.40 -12.80
C GLN A 96 -8.93 -4.56 -14.28
N LYS A 97 -7.65 -4.71 -14.64
CA LYS A 97 -7.24 -5.01 -16.02
C LYS A 97 -7.81 -6.33 -16.51
N ARG A 98 -7.83 -6.50 -17.85
CA ARG A 98 -8.39 -7.67 -18.54
C ARG A 98 -7.89 -9.01 -17.97
N ARG A 99 -6.58 -9.15 -17.79
CA ARG A 99 -5.96 -10.28 -17.09
C ARG A 99 -5.69 -9.89 -15.64
N LYS A 100 -6.67 -10.10 -14.78
CA LYS A 100 -6.63 -9.64 -13.39
C LYS A 100 -5.46 -10.22 -12.60
N THR A 101 -4.72 -9.35 -11.92
CA THR A 101 -3.77 -9.74 -10.87
C THR A 101 -4.48 -9.59 -9.52
N ASN A 102 -4.47 -10.62 -8.67
CA ASN A 102 -5.07 -10.48 -7.35
C ASN A 102 -4.10 -9.80 -6.35
N LEU A 103 -4.63 -9.27 -5.25
CA LEU A 103 -3.82 -8.54 -4.26
C LEU A 103 -2.73 -9.41 -3.61
N ASN A 104 -2.95 -10.73 -3.45
CA ASN A 104 -1.91 -11.61 -2.90
C ASN A 104 -0.70 -11.70 -3.84
N GLU A 105 -0.92 -11.76 -5.14
CA GLU A 105 0.15 -11.80 -6.12
C GLU A 105 0.95 -10.50 -6.13
N ILE A 106 0.27 -9.34 -6.11
CA ILE A 106 0.93 -8.02 -5.99
C ILE A 106 1.77 -7.97 -4.69
N SER A 107 1.20 -8.40 -3.56
CA SER A 107 1.89 -8.46 -2.27
C SER A 107 3.14 -9.35 -2.31
N HIS A 108 3.03 -10.57 -2.85
CA HIS A 108 4.17 -11.47 -2.95
C HIS A 108 5.29 -10.89 -3.83
N ILE A 109 4.93 -10.27 -4.97
CA ILE A 109 5.90 -9.62 -5.86
C ILE A 109 6.61 -8.47 -5.14
N ALA A 110 5.88 -7.64 -4.39
CA ALA A 110 6.47 -6.53 -3.64
C ALA A 110 7.50 -7.02 -2.61
N THR A 111 7.16 -8.04 -1.82
CA THR A 111 8.09 -8.65 -0.86
C THR A 111 9.31 -9.26 -1.54
N ILE A 112 9.12 -10.03 -2.62
CA ILE A 112 10.22 -10.64 -3.36
C ILE A 112 11.16 -9.57 -3.92
N ASN A 113 10.61 -8.48 -4.46
CA ASN A 113 11.40 -7.38 -5.01
C ASN A 113 12.21 -6.65 -3.93
N LEU A 114 11.65 -6.44 -2.73
CA LEU A 114 12.40 -5.88 -1.62
C LEU A 114 13.59 -6.78 -1.22
N ILE A 115 13.34 -8.08 -1.05
CA ILE A 115 14.38 -9.05 -0.69
C ILE A 115 15.47 -9.11 -1.77
N ASN A 116 15.08 -9.22 -3.04
CA ASN A 116 16.00 -9.23 -4.18
C ASN A 116 16.83 -7.96 -4.23
N SER A 117 16.24 -6.78 -3.98
CA SER A 117 16.98 -5.54 -3.98
C SER A 117 18.09 -5.52 -2.93
N VAL A 118 17.84 -6.07 -1.73
CA VAL A 118 18.83 -6.14 -0.67
C VAL A 118 19.95 -7.13 -1.03
N ILE A 119 19.59 -8.32 -1.50
CA ILE A 119 20.56 -9.36 -1.90
C ILE A 119 21.42 -8.88 -3.08
N ASN A 120 20.82 -8.29 -4.10
CA ASN A 120 21.52 -7.79 -5.29
C ASN A 120 22.45 -6.62 -4.98
N ASN A 121 22.24 -5.92 -3.86
CA ASN A 121 23.16 -4.91 -3.36
C ASN A 121 24.41 -5.49 -2.67
N GLY A 122 24.51 -6.82 -2.55
CA GLY A 122 25.67 -7.51 -1.97
C GLY A 122 25.57 -7.73 -0.46
N VAL A 123 24.38 -7.57 0.12
CA VAL A 123 24.12 -7.83 1.54
C VAL A 123 24.08 -9.34 1.81
N ASN A 124 24.82 -9.79 2.82
CA ASN A 124 24.87 -11.20 3.22
C ASN A 124 23.67 -11.55 4.13
N VAL A 125 22.49 -11.76 3.54
CA VAL A 125 21.25 -12.07 4.26
C VAL A 125 21.24 -13.54 4.70
N ARG A 126 21.22 -13.78 6.01
CA ARG A 126 21.21 -15.14 6.59
C ARG A 126 19.82 -15.65 6.93
N GLU A 127 18.98 -14.77 7.47
CA GLU A 127 17.61 -15.09 7.88
C GLU A 127 16.64 -13.99 7.44
N ILE A 128 15.46 -14.40 6.97
CA ILE A 128 14.36 -13.54 6.56
C ILE A 128 13.11 -13.90 7.38
N TYR A 129 12.54 -12.88 8.00
CA TYR A 129 11.31 -12.93 8.79
C TYR A 129 10.23 -12.10 8.11
N ILE A 130 9.04 -12.66 7.93
CA ILE A 130 7.96 -12.01 7.17
C ILE A 130 6.64 -12.15 7.92
N ASP A 131 5.91 -11.04 8.06
CA ASP A 131 4.53 -11.06 8.50
C ASP A 131 3.58 -11.48 7.37
N THR A 132 2.55 -12.25 7.70
CA THR A 132 1.55 -12.64 6.70
C THR A 132 0.14 -12.62 7.28
N VAL A 133 -0.80 -12.21 6.43
CA VAL A 133 -2.24 -12.34 6.67
C VAL A 133 -2.84 -13.63 6.09
N GLY A 134 -2.07 -14.38 5.29
CA GLY A 134 -2.51 -15.58 4.60
C GLY A 134 -1.87 -16.87 5.12
N PRO A 135 -2.11 -18.02 4.46
CA PRO A 135 -1.50 -19.30 4.84
C PRO A 135 0.04 -19.22 4.77
N PRO A 136 0.75 -19.34 5.90
CA PRO A 136 2.20 -19.12 5.92
C PRO A 136 2.99 -20.16 5.13
N GLU A 137 2.54 -21.42 5.12
CA GLU A 137 3.28 -22.53 4.50
C GLU A 137 3.42 -22.36 2.98
N THR A 138 2.32 -22.06 2.27
CA THR A 138 2.37 -21.84 0.82
C THR A 138 3.26 -20.66 0.44
N TYR A 139 3.27 -19.61 1.28
CA TYR A 139 4.08 -18.44 1.02
C TYR A 139 5.57 -18.72 1.28
N LYS A 140 5.86 -19.43 2.37
CA LYS A 140 7.21 -19.88 2.72
C LYS A 140 7.79 -20.81 1.65
N ASP A 141 7.01 -21.74 1.12
CA ASP A 141 7.47 -22.66 0.05
C ASP A 141 7.83 -21.89 -1.21
N LYS A 142 6.99 -20.93 -1.62
CA LYS A 142 7.28 -20.04 -2.76
C LYS A 142 8.59 -19.26 -2.54
N LEU A 143 8.80 -18.71 -1.35
CA LEU A 143 10.03 -17.97 -1.03
C LEU A 143 11.25 -18.86 -0.97
N LYS A 144 11.14 -20.08 -0.44
CA LYS A 144 12.23 -21.06 -0.42
C LYS A 144 12.67 -21.51 -1.81
N GLN A 145 11.73 -21.60 -2.76
CA GLN A 145 12.08 -21.88 -4.16
C GLN A 145 12.93 -20.76 -4.77
N ILE A 146 12.68 -19.50 -4.38
CA ILE A 146 13.40 -18.33 -4.89
C ILE A 146 14.73 -18.13 -4.13
N PHE A 147 14.75 -18.37 -2.82
CA PHE A 147 15.87 -18.11 -1.91
C PHE A 147 16.28 -19.38 -1.14
N PRO A 148 16.81 -20.42 -1.81
CA PRO A 148 17.00 -21.75 -1.21
C PRO A 148 18.05 -21.78 -0.08
N ASN A 149 19.01 -20.86 -0.10
CA ASN A 149 20.15 -20.85 0.83
C ASN A 149 19.94 -19.96 2.07
N ILE A 150 18.78 -19.32 2.21
CA ILE A 150 18.48 -18.36 3.27
C ILE A 150 17.43 -18.97 4.22
N GLY A 151 17.61 -18.77 5.53
CA GLY A 151 16.63 -19.20 6.51
C GLY A 151 15.36 -18.34 6.40
N ILE A 152 14.22 -18.92 6.02
CA ILE A 152 12.96 -18.17 5.84
C ILE A 152 11.92 -18.59 6.88
N VAL A 153 11.39 -17.61 7.60
CA VAL A 153 10.31 -17.74 8.57
C VAL A 153 9.17 -16.81 8.17
N VAL A 154 8.03 -17.40 7.82
CA VAL A 154 6.78 -16.67 7.57
C VAL A 154 5.83 -17.01 8.70
N LYS A 155 5.32 -16.01 9.43
CA LYS A 155 4.37 -16.22 10.54
C LYS A 155 3.35 -15.09 10.59
N PRO A 156 2.11 -15.36 11.01
CA PRO A 156 1.17 -14.30 11.34
C PRO A 156 1.61 -13.60 12.63
N ARG A 157 1.46 -12.27 12.68
CA ARG A 157 1.87 -11.43 13.81
C ARG A 157 3.38 -11.52 14.09
N ALA A 158 4.17 -11.64 13.03
CA ALA A 158 5.63 -11.70 13.10
C ALA A 158 6.23 -10.39 13.64
N ASP A 159 5.55 -9.26 13.43
CA ASP A 159 5.84 -7.95 14.03
C ASP A 159 5.90 -7.97 15.57
N SER A 160 5.21 -8.93 16.20
CA SER A 160 5.17 -9.11 17.64
C SER A 160 6.26 -10.05 18.17
N LEU A 161 6.98 -10.72 17.26
CA LEU A 161 7.90 -11.81 17.57
C LEU A 161 9.34 -11.45 17.19
N PHE A 162 9.52 -10.69 16.11
CA PHE A 162 10.82 -10.36 15.54
C PHE A 162 10.99 -8.85 15.44
N THR A 163 12.02 -8.31 16.09
CA THR A 163 12.29 -6.87 16.13
C THR A 163 12.57 -6.30 14.74
N SER A 164 13.14 -7.10 13.82
CA SER A 164 13.32 -6.72 12.42
C SER A 164 12.00 -6.49 11.69
N VAL A 165 11.02 -7.36 11.89
CA VAL A 165 9.67 -7.22 11.32
C VAL A 165 8.94 -6.06 11.96
N SER A 166 9.04 -5.91 13.28
CA SER A 166 8.44 -4.76 13.98
C SER A 166 8.97 -3.42 13.48
N GLY A 167 10.28 -3.31 13.28
CA GLY A 167 10.90 -2.11 12.72
C GLY A 167 10.46 -1.85 11.28
N ALA A 168 10.38 -2.89 10.43
CA ALA A 168 9.81 -2.80 9.10
C ALA A 168 8.34 -2.32 9.12
N SER A 169 7.55 -2.84 10.07
CA SER A 169 6.17 -2.43 10.31
C SER A 169 6.04 -0.93 10.58
N ILE A 170 6.94 -0.39 11.42
CA ILE A 170 6.99 1.04 11.75
C ILE A 170 7.32 1.85 10.50
N LEU A 171 8.34 1.47 9.73
CA LEU A 171 8.72 2.14 8.49
C LEU A 171 7.55 2.20 7.50
N ALA A 172 6.87 1.06 7.27
CA ALA A 172 5.73 0.99 6.36
C ALA A 172 4.55 1.84 6.84
N LYS A 173 4.21 1.76 8.13
CA LYS A 173 3.09 2.50 8.73
C LYS A 173 3.32 4.01 8.71
N VAL A 174 4.51 4.47 9.10
CA VAL A 174 4.85 5.90 9.08
C VAL A 174 4.77 6.43 7.65
N LYS A 175 5.33 5.70 6.67
CA LYS A 175 5.27 6.14 5.27
C LYS A 175 3.84 6.19 4.72
N ARG A 176 3.01 5.21 5.08
CA ARG A 176 1.60 5.18 4.68
C ARG A 176 0.81 6.34 5.29
N ASP A 177 1.00 6.60 6.58
CA ASP A 177 0.30 7.67 7.29
C ASP A 177 0.75 9.06 6.77
N ASP A 178 2.05 9.23 6.50
CA ASP A 178 2.63 10.41 5.82
C ASP A 178 1.99 10.66 4.45
N PHE A 179 1.83 9.62 3.62
CA PHE A 179 1.17 9.76 2.33
C PHE A 179 -0.27 10.29 2.45
N LEU A 180 -1.06 9.74 3.37
CA LEU A 180 -2.45 10.15 3.51
C LEU A 180 -2.57 11.60 3.97
N LEU A 181 -1.77 11.98 4.96
CA LEU A 181 -1.75 13.35 5.48
C LEU A 181 -1.36 14.36 4.40
N ASN A 182 -0.38 14.01 3.57
CA ASN A 182 0.18 14.90 2.55
C ASN A 182 -0.37 14.64 1.14
N TRP A 183 -1.44 13.84 0.99
CA TRP A 183 -1.98 13.46 -0.32
C TRP A 183 -2.36 14.68 -1.16
N TRP A 184 -3.04 15.64 -0.54
CA TRP A 184 -3.50 16.83 -1.23
C TRP A 184 -2.35 17.67 -1.76
N ASP A 185 -1.17 17.62 -1.13
CA ASP A 185 0.00 18.40 -1.53
C ASP A 185 0.87 17.68 -2.58
N GLN A 186 0.48 16.48 -3.02
CA GLN A 186 1.18 15.76 -4.07
C GLN A 186 1.02 16.47 -5.43
N PRO A 187 2.09 16.54 -6.25
CA PRO A 187 2.01 17.14 -7.58
C PRO A 187 0.95 16.47 -8.46
N GLY A 188 0.12 17.26 -9.14
CA GLY A 188 -0.90 16.77 -10.06
C GLY A 188 -2.19 16.28 -9.41
N VAL A 189 -2.33 16.39 -8.08
CA VAL A 189 -3.61 16.17 -7.39
C VAL A 189 -4.48 17.41 -7.53
N ASP A 190 -5.66 17.25 -8.14
CA ASP A 190 -6.66 18.32 -8.18
C ASP A 190 -7.41 18.38 -6.85
N LYS A 191 -7.26 19.50 -6.16
CA LYS A 191 -7.95 19.77 -4.89
C LYS A 191 -9.39 20.23 -5.11
N PHE A 192 -9.75 20.66 -6.32
CA PHE A 192 -11.04 21.26 -6.60
C PHE A 192 -11.94 20.29 -7.38
N ASP A 193 -13.22 20.25 -7.01
CA ASP A 193 -14.22 19.57 -7.83
C ASP A 193 -14.61 20.43 -9.07
N LEU A 194 -15.45 19.88 -9.93
CA LEU A 194 -15.94 20.58 -11.14
C LEU A 194 -16.74 21.86 -10.84
N ASN A 195 -17.17 22.06 -9.59
CA ASN A 195 -17.89 23.26 -9.13
C ASN A 195 -16.96 24.27 -8.43
N GLY A 196 -15.65 23.99 -8.36
CA GLY A 196 -14.68 24.83 -7.67
C GLY A 196 -14.66 24.65 -6.13
N ASN A 197 -15.29 23.60 -5.60
CA ASN A 197 -15.22 23.30 -4.17
C ASN A 197 -13.88 22.66 -3.83
N ASP A 198 -13.22 23.17 -2.80
CA ASP A 198 -11.97 22.63 -2.27
C ASP A 198 -12.22 21.35 -1.46
N MET A 199 -11.95 20.21 -2.07
CA MET A 199 -12.08 18.87 -1.49
C MET A 199 -11.04 18.59 -0.41
N SER A 200 -9.95 19.36 -0.34
CA SER A 200 -8.90 19.16 0.68
C SER A 200 -9.38 19.44 2.11
N LYS A 201 -10.52 20.11 2.24
CA LYS A 201 -11.21 20.38 3.51
C LYS A 201 -11.94 19.16 4.07
N TYR A 202 -12.18 18.12 3.25
CA TYR A 202 -12.87 16.92 3.70
C TYR A 202 -11.93 15.99 4.43
N GLU A 203 -12.34 15.55 5.62
CA GLU A 203 -11.55 14.63 6.42
C GLU A 203 -11.61 13.22 5.84
N GLN A 204 -10.47 12.69 5.38
CA GLN A 204 -10.36 11.35 4.78
C GLN A 204 -10.63 10.22 5.79
N GLY A 205 -10.46 10.48 7.08
CA GLY A 205 -10.46 9.47 8.13
C GLY A 205 -9.26 8.51 8.03
N SER A 206 -9.42 7.32 8.57
CA SER A 206 -8.41 6.26 8.58
C SER A 206 -8.18 5.61 7.21
N GLY A 207 -9.09 5.80 6.25
CA GLY A 207 -9.07 5.17 4.93
C GLY A 207 -9.66 3.76 4.90
N TYR A 208 -10.08 3.20 6.04
CA TYR A 208 -10.71 1.88 6.09
C TYR A 208 -12.19 1.94 5.71
N PRO A 209 -12.72 0.94 4.99
CA PRO A 209 -14.14 0.86 4.66
C PRO A 209 -15.11 0.94 5.84
N GLY A 210 -14.67 0.57 7.04
CA GLY A 210 -15.49 0.61 8.25
C GLY A 210 -15.62 2.00 8.90
N ASP A 211 -14.72 2.93 8.57
CA ASP A 211 -14.63 4.24 9.21
C ASP A 211 -15.73 5.19 8.68
N PRO A 212 -16.58 5.76 9.58
CA PRO A 212 -17.59 6.74 9.20
C PRO A 212 -17.03 7.93 8.41
N LYS A 213 -15.86 8.46 8.80
CA LYS A 213 -15.23 9.62 8.15
C LYS A 213 -14.80 9.28 6.73
N THR A 214 -14.22 8.10 6.53
CA THR A 214 -13.86 7.60 5.20
C THR A 214 -15.08 7.40 4.31
N LYS A 215 -16.19 6.89 4.84
CA LYS A 215 -17.44 6.75 4.06
C LYS A 215 -18.01 8.11 3.66
N GLU A 216 -17.94 9.10 4.55
CA GLU A 216 -18.37 10.47 4.26
C GLU A 216 -17.47 11.12 3.21
N PHE A 217 -16.15 11.00 3.35
CA PHE A 217 -15.18 11.44 2.37
C PHE A 217 -15.46 10.90 0.96
N LEU A 218 -15.71 9.59 0.84
CA LEU A 218 -16.09 8.98 -0.44
C LEU A 218 -17.35 9.62 -1.02
N LYS A 219 -18.40 9.82 -0.22
CA LYS A 219 -19.64 10.45 -0.69
C LYS A 219 -19.42 11.88 -1.19
N LEU A 220 -18.62 12.67 -0.46
CA LEU A 220 -18.37 14.08 -0.77
C LEU A 220 -17.48 14.26 -2.00
N THR A 221 -16.58 13.31 -2.27
CA THR A 221 -15.63 13.38 -3.40
C THR A 221 -16.08 12.60 -4.63
N PHE A 222 -17.22 11.91 -4.57
CA PHE A 222 -17.71 11.10 -5.68
C PHE A 222 -18.29 11.96 -6.81
N ASN A 223 -17.77 11.76 -8.01
CA ASN A 223 -18.25 12.30 -9.26
C ASN A 223 -18.97 11.19 -10.07
N PRO A 224 -20.23 11.39 -10.50
CA PRO A 224 -20.96 10.34 -11.23
C PRO A 224 -20.34 9.89 -12.56
N ILE A 225 -19.52 10.74 -13.20
CA ILE A 225 -18.86 10.44 -14.49
C ILE A 225 -17.46 9.86 -14.24
N PHE A 226 -16.65 10.54 -13.41
CA PHE A 226 -15.23 10.19 -13.22
C PHE A 226 -14.96 9.25 -12.04
N GLY A 227 -15.96 9.01 -11.18
CA GLY A 227 -15.80 8.23 -9.96
C GLY A 227 -15.14 9.03 -8.85
N PHE A 228 -13.93 8.68 -8.43
CA PHE A 228 -13.27 9.25 -7.26
C PHE A 228 -11.92 9.90 -7.59
N PRO A 229 -11.39 10.75 -6.69
CA PRO A 229 -9.98 11.14 -6.76
C PRO A 229 -9.06 9.91 -6.66
N ASN A 230 -7.88 10.03 -7.24
CA ASN A 230 -6.96 8.91 -7.40
C ASN A 230 -6.45 8.27 -6.09
N ILE A 231 -6.63 8.93 -4.94
CA ILE A 231 -6.39 8.33 -3.62
C ILE A 231 -7.25 7.08 -3.35
N VAL A 232 -8.41 6.97 -4.03
CA VAL A 232 -9.35 5.87 -3.85
C VAL A 232 -8.92 4.68 -4.69
N ARG A 233 -8.95 3.48 -4.08
CA ARG A 233 -8.73 2.22 -4.78
C ARG A 233 -10.03 1.74 -5.40
N PHE A 234 -10.19 1.92 -6.71
CA PHE A 234 -11.39 1.56 -7.45
C PHE A 234 -11.66 0.05 -7.44
N SER A 235 -10.65 -0.78 -7.17
CA SER A 235 -10.79 -2.25 -7.08
C SER A 235 -11.40 -2.76 -5.77
N TRP A 236 -11.65 -1.89 -4.79
CA TRP A 236 -12.28 -2.27 -3.51
C TRP A 236 -13.81 -2.31 -3.65
N SER A 237 -14.44 -3.29 -3.01
CA SER A 237 -15.90 -3.46 -3.07
C SER A 237 -16.67 -2.21 -2.67
N THR A 238 -16.22 -1.48 -1.64
CA THR A 238 -16.85 -0.22 -1.22
C THR A 238 -16.88 0.82 -2.34
N ALA A 239 -15.78 0.97 -3.10
CA ALA A 239 -15.72 1.91 -4.21
C ALA A 239 -16.60 1.43 -5.38
N ILE A 240 -16.54 0.14 -5.69
CA ILE A 240 -17.36 -0.50 -6.74
C ILE A 240 -18.86 -0.32 -6.45
N ASP A 241 -19.28 -0.52 -5.20
CA ASP A 241 -20.67 -0.37 -4.78
C ASP A 241 -21.18 1.06 -4.95
N PHE A 242 -20.34 2.06 -4.65
CA PHE A 242 -20.65 3.47 -4.91
C PHE A 242 -20.78 3.77 -6.41
N ILE A 243 -19.80 3.34 -7.21
CA ILE A 243 -19.81 3.54 -8.67
C ILE A 243 -21.07 2.93 -9.29
N ASN A 244 -21.42 1.70 -8.90
CA ASN A 244 -22.60 0.99 -9.41
C ASN A 244 -23.92 1.63 -8.99
N LYS A 245 -23.95 2.24 -7.80
CA LYS A 245 -25.18 2.81 -7.23
C LYS A 245 -25.46 4.22 -7.70
N ASP A 246 -24.43 5.07 -7.68
CA ASP A 246 -24.56 6.52 -7.81
C ASP A 246 -23.88 7.05 -9.10
N GLY A 247 -23.08 6.23 -9.79
CA GLY A 247 -22.41 6.58 -11.05
C GLY A 247 -23.20 6.27 -12.32
N TYR A 248 -22.75 6.84 -13.44
CA TYR A 248 -23.22 6.45 -14.77
C TYR A 248 -22.68 5.07 -15.13
N GLU A 249 -23.51 4.27 -15.81
CA GLU A 249 -23.10 2.94 -16.25
C GLU A 249 -22.10 3.09 -17.41
N VAL A 250 -20.88 2.59 -17.20
CA VAL A 250 -19.80 2.55 -18.19
C VAL A 250 -19.67 1.13 -18.72
N ILE A 251 -19.87 0.95 -20.03
CA ILE A 251 -19.71 -0.34 -20.69
C ILE A 251 -18.31 -0.42 -21.29
N TRP A 252 -17.55 -1.42 -20.86
CA TRP A 252 -16.22 -1.74 -21.37
C TRP A 252 -16.31 -2.94 -22.30
N ASP A 253 -15.56 -2.96 -23.41
CA ASP A 253 -15.50 -4.13 -24.28
C ASP A 253 -14.89 -5.33 -23.54
N SER A 254 -15.62 -6.44 -23.57
CA SER A 254 -15.23 -7.71 -22.95
C SER A 254 -14.68 -8.68 -24.00
N LEU A 255 -13.90 -9.67 -23.55
CA LEU A 255 -13.28 -10.70 -24.41
C LEU A 255 -14.28 -11.66 -25.08
N GLU A 256 -15.60 -11.52 -24.87
CA GLU A 256 -16.60 -12.43 -25.45
C GLU A 256 -16.86 -12.18 -26.94
N SER A 257 -16.47 -11.02 -27.48
CA SER A 257 -16.52 -10.76 -28.92
C SER A 257 -15.11 -10.78 -29.50
N GLY A 258 -14.76 -11.87 -30.19
CA GLY A 258 -13.47 -12.07 -30.86
C GLY A 258 -13.22 -11.17 -32.09
N GLU A 259 -13.57 -9.89 -32.00
CA GLU A 259 -13.28 -8.89 -33.02
C GLU A 259 -12.48 -7.74 -32.39
N ASP A 260 -11.32 -7.44 -32.98
CA ASP A 260 -10.50 -6.24 -32.74
C ASP A 260 -11.26 -4.97 -33.19
N ASN A 261 -12.37 -4.66 -32.54
CA ASN A 261 -13.04 -3.37 -32.71
C ASN A 261 -12.47 -2.39 -31.69
N GLN A 262 -11.96 -1.27 -32.19
CA GLN A 262 -11.49 -0.14 -31.38
C GLN A 262 -12.58 0.24 -30.38
N GLY A 263 -12.29 0.05 -29.10
CA GLY A 263 -13.34 0.02 -28.10
C GLY A 263 -14.00 1.37 -27.88
N LYS A 264 -15.33 1.38 -27.96
CA LYS A 264 -16.15 2.57 -27.72
C LYS A 264 -16.68 2.53 -26.29
N ILE A 265 -16.41 3.57 -25.51
CA ILE A 265 -16.98 3.74 -24.18
C ILE A 265 -18.40 4.29 -24.35
N PHE A 266 -19.41 3.57 -23.85
CA PHE A 266 -20.80 4.03 -23.82
C PHE A 266 -21.20 4.37 -22.38
N PHE A 267 -21.87 5.52 -22.20
CA PHE A 267 -22.48 5.93 -20.94
C PHE A 267 -23.99 5.70 -20.99
N LYS A 268 -24.57 5.01 -20.01
CA LYS A 268 -26.02 4.88 -19.82
C LYS A 268 -26.47 5.57 -18.53
N ASN A 269 -27.66 6.18 -18.58
CA ASN A 269 -28.27 6.86 -17.43
C ASN A 269 -28.41 5.91 -16.22
N PRO A 270 -28.21 6.41 -14.98
CA PRO A 270 -28.28 5.60 -13.78
C PRO A 270 -29.66 4.95 -13.60
N LYS A 271 -29.68 3.69 -13.12
CA LYS A 271 -30.88 2.85 -12.96
C LYS A 271 -31.91 3.41 -11.97
N LYS A 272 -31.55 4.43 -11.18
CA LYS A 272 -32.47 5.20 -10.33
C LYS A 272 -32.27 6.69 -10.57
N LYS A 273 -33.36 7.41 -10.89
CA LYS A 273 -33.39 8.87 -10.90
C LYS A 273 -33.06 9.38 -9.50
N SER A 274 -31.79 9.72 -9.25
CA SER A 274 -31.41 10.52 -8.10
C SER A 274 -32.08 11.88 -8.21
N LYS A 275 -32.77 12.33 -7.16
CA LYS A 275 -33.52 13.60 -7.10
C LYS A 275 -32.63 14.85 -7.24
N PHE A 276 -31.31 14.70 -7.39
CA PHE A 276 -30.34 15.79 -7.38
C PHE A 276 -30.16 16.54 -8.71
N TYR A 277 -30.69 16.04 -9.83
CA TYR A 277 -30.31 16.52 -11.17
C TYR A 277 -31.47 17.14 -11.97
N ASN A 278 -32.04 18.24 -11.47
CA ASN A 278 -32.91 19.11 -12.27
C ASN A 278 -32.23 20.42 -12.70
N LYS A 279 -30.90 20.51 -12.69
CA LYS A 279 -30.21 21.79 -12.99
C LYS A 279 -29.06 21.74 -13.99
N ILE A 280 -28.89 20.64 -14.71
CA ILE A 280 -27.96 20.59 -15.86
C ILE A 280 -28.76 20.13 -17.06
N ILE A 281 -29.53 21.05 -17.63
CA ILE A 281 -29.97 21.21 -19.02
C ILE A 281 -30.90 22.43 -18.96
N ASN A 282 -30.33 23.60 -19.21
CA ASN A 282 -30.91 24.78 -19.83
C ASN A 282 -29.76 25.71 -20.20
#